data_AF-A0A7J3ELN2-F1
#
_entry.id   AF-A0A7J3ELN2-F1
#
_cell.length_a   1.000
_cell.length_b   1.000
_cell.length_c   1.000
_cell.angle_alpha   90.00
_cell.angle_beta   90.00
_cell.angle_gamma   90.00
#
_symmetry.space_group_name_H-M   'P 1'
#
loop_
_entity.id
_entity.type
_entity.pdbx_description
1 polymer ?
#
loop_
_entity_poly.entity_id
_entity_poly.type
_entity_poly.pdbx_seq_one_letter_code
_entity_poly.pdbx_strand_id
1 'polypeptide(L)'
;MRIEKGVKVYVLSKYLEEIQVIKEIVESGIWRKSYVLLKPLVVQVRVRNTTLRLGIPTASILTEESLTSREPDLILDEDAWADAKRFIESEEIVFSGSYITEKFPFLSKLRGRGGLMGVSVCSVLDSVRSVGLSDYLTKLINTKHVLLTHSLIEGREMLVKGVLRSFWTTHFILSGLDIPPEEFSLESHLEVSEVPKLKILLKPLLSINEHVILGELPLNRSLIINYSRATNESLEFLLSEVLIKSLIYTC
;
A
#
# COMPACT_ATOMS: atom_id res chain seq x y z
N MET A 1 7.47 9.70 -38.54
CA MET A 1 7.68 9.56 -37.08
C MET A 1 6.49 8.76 -36.54
N ARG A 2 6.65 7.45 -36.33
CA ARG A 2 5.59 6.58 -35.83
C ARG A 2 5.56 6.73 -34.30
N ILE A 3 4.43 7.12 -33.75
CA ILE A 3 4.16 7.07 -32.31
C ILE A 3 4.13 5.57 -31.97
N GLU A 4 5.15 5.07 -31.28
CA GLU A 4 5.14 3.70 -30.76
C GLU A 4 4.06 3.63 -29.69
N LYS A 5 3.01 2.86 -29.95
CA LYS A 5 2.06 2.42 -28.92
C LYS A 5 2.81 1.41 -28.05
N GLY A 6 3.32 1.86 -26.92
CA GLY A 6 3.96 0.97 -25.96
C GLY A 6 3.96 1.60 -24.57
N VAL A 7 3.97 0.73 -23.56
CA VAL A 7 3.81 1.11 -22.16
C VAL A 7 5.13 1.62 -21.61
N LYS A 8 5.12 2.79 -20.98
CA LYS A 8 6.26 3.46 -20.34
C LYS A 8 6.47 2.93 -18.93
N VAL A 9 7.70 2.60 -18.56
CA VAL A 9 8.08 2.24 -17.18
C VAL A 9 8.76 3.42 -16.51
N TYR A 10 8.37 3.76 -15.29
CA TYR A 10 9.05 4.72 -14.43
C TYR A 10 9.59 4.00 -13.20
N VAL A 11 10.90 4.07 -12.99
CA VAL A 11 11.55 3.49 -11.81
C VAL A 11 11.57 4.53 -10.71
N LEU A 12 10.93 4.24 -9.59
CA LEU A 12 10.88 5.17 -8.46
C LEU A 12 12.06 4.91 -7.55
N SER A 13 12.85 5.96 -7.30
CA SER A 13 14.09 5.86 -6.53
C SER A 13 13.97 6.42 -5.12
N LYS A 14 12.98 7.29 -4.86
CA LYS A 14 12.79 8.01 -3.60
C LYS A 14 11.32 8.21 -3.24
N TYR A 15 11.04 8.21 -1.94
CA TYR A 15 9.70 8.38 -1.36
C TYR A 15 8.90 9.60 -1.85
N LEU A 16 9.51 10.78 -1.92
CA LEU A 16 8.83 11.99 -2.40
C LEU A 16 8.49 11.93 -3.88
N GLU A 17 9.28 11.19 -4.67
CA GLU A 17 8.99 10.93 -6.09
C GLU A 17 7.80 9.96 -6.19
N GLU A 18 7.71 8.95 -5.33
CA GLU A 18 6.58 8.01 -5.28
C GLU A 18 5.26 8.73 -5.00
N ILE A 19 5.20 9.54 -3.93
CA ILE A 19 3.98 10.29 -3.58
C ILE A 19 3.59 11.28 -4.68
N GLN A 20 4.56 12.02 -5.21
CA GLN A 20 4.29 13.02 -6.24
C GLN A 20 3.76 12.38 -7.52
N VAL A 21 4.32 11.22 -7.90
CA VAL A 21 3.87 10.46 -9.06
C VAL A 21 2.49 9.83 -8.83
N ILE A 22 2.23 9.23 -7.66
CA ILE A 22 0.90 8.70 -7.32
C ILE A 22 -0.13 9.82 -7.38
N LYS A 23 0.18 10.97 -6.78
CA LYS A 23 -0.66 12.16 -6.84
C LYS A 23 -0.92 12.57 -8.28
N GLU A 24 0.10 12.65 -9.12
CA GLU A 24 -0.04 12.98 -10.54
C GLU A 24 -0.93 11.97 -11.29
N ILE A 25 -0.71 10.67 -11.11
CA ILE A 25 -1.48 9.58 -11.73
C ILE A 25 -2.96 9.66 -11.34
N VAL A 26 -3.23 9.94 -10.08
CA VAL A 26 -4.59 10.08 -9.55
C VAL A 26 -5.23 11.38 -10.03
N GLU A 27 -4.48 12.49 -10.04
CA GLU A 27 -4.99 13.80 -10.40
C GLU A 27 -5.32 13.94 -11.89
N SER A 28 -4.46 13.38 -12.74
CA SER A 28 -4.58 13.35 -14.20
C SER A 28 -5.61 12.36 -14.73
N GLY A 29 -6.08 11.42 -13.89
CA GLY A 29 -6.98 10.35 -14.33
C GLY A 29 -6.27 9.21 -15.08
N ILE A 30 -4.94 9.30 -15.24
CA ILE A 30 -4.10 8.30 -15.93
C ILE A 30 -4.08 6.98 -15.15
N TRP A 31 -4.44 6.98 -13.86
CA TRP A 31 -4.55 5.77 -13.04
C TRP A 31 -5.32 4.62 -13.71
N ARG A 32 -6.31 4.90 -14.57
CA ARG A 32 -7.04 3.88 -15.35
C ARG A 32 -6.20 3.14 -16.40
N LYS A 33 -5.00 3.64 -16.69
CA LYS A 33 -4.05 3.15 -17.70
C LYS A 33 -2.62 3.01 -17.13
N SER A 34 -2.47 3.17 -15.81
CA SER A 34 -1.20 3.03 -15.10
C SER A 34 -1.23 1.78 -14.20
N TYR A 35 -0.07 1.24 -13.83
CA TYR A 35 0.12 0.07 -12.98
C TYR A 35 1.32 0.27 -12.07
N VAL A 36 1.25 -0.23 -10.84
CA VAL A 36 2.40 -0.27 -9.94
C VAL A 36 2.87 -1.71 -9.80
N LEU A 37 4.12 -1.95 -10.14
CA LEU A 37 4.72 -3.27 -10.20
C LEU A 37 5.51 -3.53 -8.91
N LEU A 38 5.03 -4.49 -8.11
CA LEU A 38 5.45 -4.72 -6.73
C LEU A 38 6.44 -5.89 -6.55
N LYS A 39 6.83 -6.54 -7.66
CA LYS A 39 7.72 -7.70 -7.68
C LYS A 39 8.83 -7.51 -8.70
N PRO A 40 10.04 -8.00 -8.43
CA PRO A 40 11.09 -7.95 -9.43
C PRO A 40 10.66 -8.83 -10.61
N LEU A 41 10.60 -8.24 -11.81
CA LEU A 41 10.31 -8.96 -13.05
C LEU A 41 11.48 -8.77 -14.00
N VAL A 42 11.84 -9.84 -14.70
CA VAL A 42 12.75 -9.72 -15.84
C VAL A 42 11.87 -9.58 -17.07
N VAL A 43 11.93 -8.42 -17.72
CA VAL A 43 11.16 -8.12 -18.92
C VAL A 43 12.10 -7.81 -20.07
N GLN A 44 11.59 -7.95 -21.28
CA GLN A 44 12.28 -7.53 -22.48
C GLN A 44 11.78 -6.13 -22.87
N VAL A 45 12.66 -5.14 -22.88
CA VAL A 45 12.38 -3.75 -23.29
C VAL A 45 13.08 -3.45 -24.61
N ARG A 46 12.46 -2.58 -25.40
CA ARG A 46 13.10 -2.04 -26.62
C ARG A 46 13.65 -0.64 -26.32
N VAL A 47 14.95 -0.47 -26.53
CA VAL A 47 15.62 0.84 -26.41
C VAL A 47 16.24 1.17 -27.77
N ARG A 48 15.62 2.13 -28.47
CA ARG A 48 16.01 2.58 -29.81
C ARG A 48 16.17 1.40 -30.79
N ASN A 49 17.41 0.96 -31.04
CA ASN A 49 17.75 -0.14 -31.97
C ASN A 49 18.18 -1.44 -31.26
N THR A 50 18.00 -1.52 -29.94
CA THR A 50 18.42 -2.66 -29.14
C THR A 50 17.26 -3.23 -28.36
N THR A 51 17.31 -4.53 -28.11
CA THR A 51 16.37 -5.21 -27.23
C THR A 51 17.15 -5.69 -26.01
N LEU A 52 16.76 -5.19 -24.84
CA LEU A 52 17.45 -5.44 -23.58
C LEU A 52 16.54 -6.27 -22.67
N ARG A 53 17.13 -7.17 -21.88
CA ARG A 53 16.43 -7.79 -20.75
C ARG A 53 16.74 -6.95 -19.53
N LEU A 54 15.73 -6.30 -18.96
CA LEU A 54 15.87 -5.49 -17.75
C LEU A 54 15.15 -6.18 -16.59
N GLY A 55 15.79 -6.16 -15.42
CA GLY A 55 15.09 -6.37 -14.17
C GLY A 55 14.33 -5.09 -13.82
N ILE A 56 13.00 -5.14 -13.81
CA ILE A 56 12.15 -4.10 -13.22
C ILE A 56 12.23 -4.27 -11.71
N PRO A 57 12.68 -3.27 -10.94
CA PRO A 57 12.70 -3.34 -9.48
C PRO A 57 11.29 -3.39 -8.88
N THR A 58 11.22 -3.75 -7.60
CA THR A 58 10.00 -3.95 -6.79
C THR A 58 9.06 -2.75 -6.65
N ALA A 59 9.40 -1.59 -7.20
CA ALA A 59 8.53 -0.42 -7.24
C ALA A 59 8.75 0.30 -8.59
N SER A 60 7.92 -0.03 -9.58
CA SER A 60 7.95 0.64 -10.88
C SER A 60 6.56 0.91 -11.38
N ILE A 61 6.37 2.04 -12.03
CA ILE A 61 5.06 2.41 -12.57
C ILE A 61 5.06 2.17 -14.07
N LEU A 62 4.13 1.34 -14.53
CA LEU A 62 3.87 1.12 -15.94
C LEU A 62 2.71 1.99 -16.36
N THR A 63 2.81 2.79 -17.41
CA THR A 63 1.68 3.59 -17.88
C THR A 63 1.73 3.80 -19.38
N GLU A 64 0.56 3.84 -20.03
CA GLU A 64 0.47 4.13 -21.46
C GLU A 64 0.83 5.60 -21.79
N GLU A 65 0.72 6.50 -20.81
CA GLU A 65 0.91 7.94 -20.98
C GLU A 65 2.17 8.43 -20.26
N SER A 66 2.74 9.56 -20.71
CA SER A 66 3.92 10.13 -20.05
C SER A 66 3.58 10.74 -18.70
N LEU A 67 4.39 10.47 -17.69
CA LEU A 67 4.44 11.25 -16.45
C LEU A 67 5.36 12.46 -16.61
N THR A 68 5.07 13.53 -15.87
CA THR A 68 5.81 14.80 -15.93
C THR A 68 7.06 14.83 -15.05
N SER A 69 7.22 13.91 -14.08
CA SER A 69 8.47 13.78 -13.30
C SER A 69 9.54 12.94 -14.04
N ARG A 70 10.74 13.51 -14.26
CA ARG A 70 11.93 12.90 -14.94
C ARG A 70 12.47 11.66 -14.19
N GLU A 71 13.11 10.60 -14.71
CA GLU A 71 13.24 9.79 -15.96
C GLU A 71 13.64 8.35 -15.46
N PRO A 72 13.55 7.23 -16.21
CA PRO A 72 13.54 7.12 -17.68
C PRO A 72 12.27 6.46 -18.25
N ASP A 73 11.85 6.90 -19.45
CA ASP A 73 10.84 6.24 -20.28
C ASP A 73 11.40 4.96 -20.93
N LEU A 74 11.00 3.80 -20.42
CA LEU A 74 11.28 2.51 -21.06
C LEU A 74 10.00 1.95 -21.68
N ILE A 75 10.03 1.53 -22.95
CA ILE A 75 8.86 0.97 -23.65
C ILE A 75 8.86 -0.56 -23.54
N LEU A 76 7.80 -1.13 -22.96
CA LEU A 76 7.57 -2.58 -22.87
C LEU A 76 6.87 -3.16 -24.10
N ASP A 77 7.17 -4.43 -24.39
CA ASP A 77 6.49 -5.25 -25.41
C ASP A 77 5.13 -5.78 -24.88
N GLU A 78 4.16 -5.99 -25.78
CA GLU A 78 2.74 -6.26 -25.43
C GLU A 78 2.53 -7.51 -24.55
N ASP A 79 3.46 -8.49 -24.58
CA ASP A 79 3.34 -9.77 -23.87
C ASP A 79 3.61 -9.70 -22.34
N ALA A 80 4.17 -8.60 -21.82
CA ALA A 80 4.44 -8.45 -20.37
C ALA A 80 3.21 -7.99 -19.55
N TRP A 81 2.06 -7.79 -20.21
CA TRP A 81 0.93 -7.00 -19.73
C TRP A 81 -0.08 -7.76 -18.85
N ALA A 82 -0.11 -9.10 -18.94
CA ALA A 82 -1.24 -9.89 -18.43
C ALA A 82 -1.39 -9.89 -16.89
N ASP A 83 -0.32 -9.60 -16.14
CA ASP A 83 -0.31 -9.74 -14.67
C ASP A 83 -0.53 -8.42 -13.91
N ALA A 84 -0.20 -7.27 -14.49
CA ALA A 84 -0.36 -5.96 -13.85
C ALA A 84 -1.75 -5.35 -14.09
N LYS A 85 -2.33 -5.62 -15.28
CA LYS A 85 -3.65 -5.12 -15.72
C LYS A 85 -4.80 -5.47 -14.79
N ARG A 86 -4.74 -6.67 -14.21
CA ARG A 86 -5.75 -7.17 -13.27
C ARG A 86 -5.79 -6.38 -11.96
N PHE A 87 -4.77 -5.62 -11.58
CA PHE A 87 -4.68 -4.98 -10.27
C PHE A 87 -5.51 -3.68 -10.14
N ILE A 88 -5.58 -2.87 -11.20
CA ILE A 88 -6.33 -1.60 -11.17
C ILE A 88 -7.66 -1.70 -11.94
N GLU A 89 -7.77 -2.65 -12.87
CA GLU A 89 -9.03 -2.89 -13.59
C GLU A 89 -9.94 -3.90 -12.89
N SER A 90 -9.42 -4.78 -12.04
CA SER A 90 -10.29 -5.60 -11.20
C SER A 90 -10.55 -4.88 -9.89
N GLU A 91 -11.73 -4.25 -9.86
CA GLU A 91 -12.62 -4.21 -8.69
C GLU A 91 -12.53 -2.94 -7.83
N GLU A 92 -13.68 -2.30 -7.67
CA GLU A 92 -13.85 -0.95 -7.12
C GLU A 92 -13.24 -0.80 -5.71
N ILE A 93 -12.40 0.22 -5.45
CA ILE A 93 -11.95 0.51 -4.08
C ILE A 93 -13.11 1.12 -3.30
N VAL A 94 -13.49 0.45 -2.20
CA VAL A 94 -14.53 0.93 -1.28
C VAL A 94 -13.90 1.43 0.01
N PHE A 95 -14.03 2.73 0.23
CA PHE A 95 -13.63 3.39 1.47
C PHE A 95 -14.81 3.39 2.45
N SER A 96 -14.58 2.81 3.64
CA SER A 96 -15.47 2.89 4.78
C SER A 96 -14.87 3.86 5.81
N GLY A 97 -15.07 5.15 5.57
CA GLY A 97 -14.52 6.26 6.35
C GLY A 97 -14.01 7.40 5.47
N SER A 98 -13.40 8.42 6.09
CA SER A 98 -12.92 9.62 5.41
C SER A 98 -11.49 10.04 5.76
N TYR A 99 -10.84 9.43 6.76
CA TYR A 99 -9.56 9.89 7.30
C TYR A 99 -8.42 9.91 6.26
N ILE A 100 -8.20 8.83 5.51
CA ILE A 100 -7.26 8.75 4.40
C ILE A 100 -7.60 9.78 3.33
N THR A 101 -8.88 9.94 2.99
CA THR A 101 -9.25 10.93 1.97
C THR A 101 -9.11 12.37 2.46
N GLU A 102 -9.15 12.62 3.77
CA GLU A 102 -8.84 13.92 4.37
C GLU A 102 -7.33 14.16 4.41
N LYS A 103 -6.56 13.14 4.80
CA LYS A 103 -5.08 13.18 4.85
C LYS A 103 -4.45 13.22 3.46
N PHE A 104 -5.07 12.56 2.49
CA PHE A 104 -4.64 12.48 1.09
C PHE A 104 -5.83 12.78 0.14
N PRO A 105 -6.18 14.07 -0.04
CA PRO A 105 -7.35 14.49 -0.82
C PRO A 105 -7.42 13.94 -2.24
N PHE A 106 -6.27 13.68 -2.88
CA PHE A 106 -6.23 13.14 -4.23
C PHE A 106 -6.89 11.74 -4.30
N LEU A 107 -6.80 10.91 -3.25
CA LEU A 107 -7.38 9.56 -3.22
C LEU A 107 -8.92 9.54 -3.29
N SER A 108 -9.59 10.67 -3.05
CA SER A 108 -11.04 10.80 -3.21
C SER A 108 -11.52 10.45 -4.64
N LYS A 109 -10.65 10.60 -5.64
CA LYS A 109 -10.92 10.26 -7.05
C LYS A 109 -10.97 8.76 -7.34
N LEU A 110 -10.41 7.93 -6.45
CA LEU A 110 -10.39 6.46 -6.57
C LEU A 110 -11.63 5.79 -5.98
N ARG A 111 -12.57 6.56 -5.41
CA ARG A 111 -13.75 6.02 -4.73
C ARG A 111 -14.71 5.36 -5.71
N GLY A 112 -14.94 4.06 -5.54
CA GLY A 112 -15.96 3.29 -6.26
C GLY A 112 -17.39 3.73 -5.92
N ARG A 113 -18.34 3.50 -6.83
CA ARG A 113 -19.77 3.74 -6.55
C ARG A 113 -20.27 2.60 -5.68
N GLY A 114 -20.48 2.91 -4.40
CA GLY A 114 -20.85 1.96 -3.35
C GLY A 114 -21.88 0.92 -3.79
N GLY A 115 -21.44 -0.34 -3.81
CA GLY A 115 -22.29 -1.48 -4.11
C GLY A 115 -21.68 -2.76 -3.57
N LEU A 116 -21.98 -3.07 -2.31
CA LEU A 116 -21.78 -4.36 -1.62
C LEU A 116 -20.33 -4.89 -1.55
N MET A 117 -19.87 -5.19 -0.33
CA MET A 117 -18.63 -5.95 -0.11
C MET A 117 -18.70 -7.29 -0.87
N GLY A 118 -17.90 -7.42 -1.93
CA GLY A 118 -17.78 -8.62 -2.77
C GLY A 118 -16.40 -9.26 -2.69
N VAL A 119 -16.19 -10.41 -3.36
CA VAL A 119 -14.96 -11.25 -3.35
C VAL A 119 -13.74 -10.59 -4.04
N SER A 120 -13.85 -9.30 -4.25
CA SER A 120 -13.53 -8.66 -5.51
C SER A 120 -13.09 -7.22 -5.20
N VAL A 121 -13.92 -6.50 -4.45
CA VAL A 121 -13.71 -5.11 -4.04
C VAL A 121 -12.58 -4.95 -3.01
N CYS A 122 -11.53 -4.16 -3.31
CA CYS A 122 -10.59 -3.72 -2.27
C CYS A 122 -11.32 -2.86 -1.23
N SER A 123 -11.24 -3.25 0.03
CA SER A 123 -11.97 -2.60 1.12
C SER A 123 -11.02 -1.87 2.05
N VAL A 124 -11.07 -0.54 2.05
CA VAL A 124 -10.29 0.31 2.94
C VAL A 124 -11.16 0.71 4.12
N LEU A 125 -10.85 0.16 5.29
CA LEU A 125 -11.54 0.44 6.54
C LEU A 125 -10.84 1.60 7.23
N ASP A 126 -11.37 2.79 6.97
CA ASP A 126 -10.71 4.07 7.19
C ASP A 126 -11.48 4.98 8.14
N SER A 127 -12.03 4.37 9.17
CA SER A 127 -12.63 5.11 10.26
C SER A 127 -11.81 4.84 11.51
N VAL A 128 -11.22 5.92 12.00
CA VAL A 128 -10.32 6.00 13.16
C VAL A 128 -10.87 5.23 14.37
N ARG A 129 -12.20 4.99 14.44
CA ARG A 129 -12.88 4.33 15.55
C ARG A 129 -14.22 3.63 15.15
N SER A 130 -14.31 2.87 14.05
CA SER A 130 -15.57 2.13 13.76
C SER A 130 -15.49 0.62 13.78
N VAL A 131 -14.31 0.02 13.58
CA VAL A 131 -14.22 -1.43 13.44
C VAL A 131 -13.87 -2.07 14.78
N GLY A 132 -14.87 -2.65 15.44
CA GLY A 132 -14.66 -3.43 16.65
C GLY A 132 -13.95 -4.76 16.34
N LEU A 133 -13.15 -5.27 17.28
CA LEU A 133 -12.41 -6.53 17.08
C LEU A 133 -13.37 -7.67 16.67
N SER A 134 -14.48 -7.84 17.39
CA SER A 134 -15.44 -8.92 17.12
C SER A 134 -16.00 -8.87 15.68
N ASP A 135 -16.35 -7.68 15.20
CA ASP A 135 -16.84 -7.49 13.84
C ASP A 135 -15.74 -7.80 12.82
N TYR A 136 -14.50 -7.37 13.07
CA TYR A 136 -13.37 -7.70 12.20
C TYR A 136 -13.14 -9.21 12.10
N LEU A 137 -13.07 -9.89 13.25
CA LEU A 137 -12.81 -11.34 13.31
C LEU A 137 -13.93 -12.19 12.71
N THR A 138 -15.16 -11.69 12.68
CA THR A 138 -16.32 -12.44 12.17
C THR A 138 -16.65 -12.15 10.71
N LYS A 139 -16.44 -10.90 10.26
CA LYS A 139 -16.90 -10.45 8.94
C LYS A 139 -15.77 -10.14 7.95
N LEU A 140 -14.56 -9.83 8.43
CA LEU A 140 -13.53 -9.19 7.60
C LEU A 140 -12.23 -9.98 7.52
N ILE A 141 -11.87 -10.75 8.56
CA ILE A 141 -10.57 -11.44 8.65
C ILE A 141 -10.29 -12.39 7.48
N ASN A 142 -11.33 -12.95 6.84
CA ASN A 142 -11.21 -13.87 5.70
C ASN A 142 -11.49 -13.19 4.35
N THR A 143 -11.86 -11.92 4.36
CA THR A 143 -12.12 -11.15 3.14
C THR A 143 -10.80 -10.77 2.50
N LYS A 144 -10.70 -10.89 1.17
CA LYS A 144 -9.50 -10.51 0.43
C LYS A 144 -9.38 -8.99 0.35
N HIS A 145 -8.15 -8.50 0.24
CA HIS A 145 -7.88 -7.10 -0.07
C HIS A 145 -8.51 -6.12 0.94
N VAL A 146 -8.43 -6.44 2.24
CA VAL A 146 -8.89 -5.55 3.31
C VAL A 146 -7.69 -4.79 3.88
N LEU A 147 -7.73 -3.46 3.80
CA LEU A 147 -6.78 -2.58 4.48
C LEU A 147 -7.48 -1.94 5.68
N LEU A 148 -7.10 -2.35 6.89
CA LEU A 148 -7.47 -1.64 8.11
C LEU A 148 -6.40 -0.61 8.43
N THR A 149 -6.79 0.66 8.53
CA THR A 149 -5.87 1.79 8.56
C THR A 149 -5.54 2.28 9.97
N HIS A 150 -6.28 1.79 10.97
CA HIS A 150 -6.17 2.14 12.38
C HIS A 150 -6.37 0.94 13.29
N SER A 151 -5.92 1.07 14.55
CA SER A 151 -6.16 0.09 15.60
C SER A 151 -7.64 -0.30 15.71
N LEU A 152 -7.90 -1.61 15.80
CA LEU A 152 -9.23 -2.14 16.12
C LEU A 152 -9.68 -1.61 17.48
N ILE A 153 -10.97 -1.34 17.63
CA ILE A 153 -11.52 -0.95 18.93
C ILE A 153 -11.71 -2.18 19.79
N GLU A 154 -10.88 -2.27 20.82
CA GLU A 154 -11.07 -3.12 21.98
C GLU A 154 -10.30 -2.48 23.15
N GLY A 155 -10.75 -2.61 24.38
CA GLY A 155 -9.98 -2.16 25.54
C GLY A 155 -9.81 -0.64 25.72
N ARG A 156 -8.83 -0.26 26.57
CA ARG A 156 -8.46 1.13 26.83
C ARG A 156 -7.27 1.52 25.96
N GLU A 157 -7.25 2.77 25.52
CA GLU A 157 -6.09 3.34 24.84
C GLU A 157 -4.83 3.17 25.69
N MET A 158 -3.77 2.67 25.08
CA MET A 158 -2.48 2.39 25.71
C MET A 158 -1.35 3.10 24.97
N LEU A 159 -0.38 3.59 25.73
CA LEU A 159 0.83 4.19 25.19
C LEU A 159 1.92 3.11 25.07
N VAL A 160 2.32 2.82 23.83
CA VAL A 160 3.37 1.86 23.51
C VAL A 160 4.66 2.62 23.29
N LYS A 161 5.72 2.29 24.04
CA LYS A 161 7.04 2.93 23.93
C LYS A 161 8.12 1.92 23.59
N GLY A 162 9.01 2.26 22.66
CA GLY A 162 10.19 1.45 22.34
C GLY A 162 10.78 1.77 20.97
N VAL A 163 11.69 0.92 20.50
CA VAL A 163 12.34 1.09 19.20
C VAL A 163 11.52 0.39 18.11
N LEU A 164 11.33 1.07 16.99
CA LEU A 164 10.62 0.53 15.83
C LEU A 164 11.48 -0.53 15.13
N ARG A 165 10.92 -1.71 14.88
CA ARG A 165 11.61 -2.86 14.27
C ARG A 165 10.87 -3.32 13.02
N SER A 166 11.63 -3.60 11.97
CA SER A 166 11.17 -4.21 10.73
C SER A 166 11.68 -5.64 10.63
N PHE A 167 10.78 -6.61 10.43
CA PHE A 167 11.13 -8.03 10.36
C PHE A 167 11.32 -8.55 8.93
N TRP A 168 10.81 -7.83 7.93
CA TRP A 168 10.78 -8.25 6.54
C TRP A 168 11.22 -7.10 5.63
N THR A 169 12.47 -6.66 5.77
CA THR A 169 12.99 -5.46 5.08
C THR A 169 12.86 -5.51 3.56
N THR A 170 12.73 -6.70 2.96
CA THR A 170 12.48 -6.90 1.53
C THR A 170 10.99 -6.88 1.14
N HIS A 171 10.08 -6.78 2.10
CA HIS A 171 8.64 -6.64 1.85
C HIS A 171 8.39 -5.28 1.20
N PHE A 172 7.54 -5.21 0.17
CA PHE A 172 7.29 -3.97 -0.58
C PHE A 172 7.00 -2.76 0.33
N ILE A 173 6.11 -2.96 1.31
CA ILE A 173 5.73 -1.90 2.27
C ILE A 173 6.91 -1.39 3.09
N LEU A 174 7.88 -2.25 3.40
CA LEU A 174 9.02 -1.94 4.26
C LEU A 174 10.29 -1.57 3.48
N SER A 175 10.33 -1.90 2.18
CA SER A 175 11.46 -1.66 1.32
C SER A 175 11.70 -0.15 1.17
N GLY A 176 12.93 0.26 1.47
CA GLY A 176 13.35 1.66 1.39
C GLY A 176 12.82 2.57 2.50
N LEU A 177 12.12 2.03 3.51
CA LEU A 177 11.73 2.81 4.69
C LEU A 177 12.97 3.19 5.50
N ASP A 178 13.14 4.48 5.77
CA ASP A 178 14.14 4.97 6.71
C ASP A 178 13.58 4.87 8.14
N ILE A 179 13.88 3.76 8.81
CA ILE A 179 13.41 3.50 10.19
C ILE A 179 14.43 4.07 11.17
N PRO A 180 14.11 5.14 11.91
CA PRO A 180 15.05 5.73 12.84
C PRO A 180 15.33 4.77 14.00
N PRO A 181 16.58 4.72 14.52
CA PRO A 181 16.95 3.82 15.61
C PRO A 181 16.49 4.33 17.00
N GLU A 182 15.79 5.46 17.05
CA GLU A 182 15.36 6.10 18.30
C GLU A 182 14.11 5.46 18.90
N GLU A 183 13.84 5.78 20.17
CA GLU A 183 12.62 5.34 20.84
C GLU A 183 11.43 6.21 20.41
N PHE A 184 10.37 5.55 20.00
CA PHE A 184 9.09 6.16 19.68
C PHE A 184 8.05 5.82 20.73
N SER A 185 7.04 6.68 20.81
CA SER A 185 5.80 6.39 21.52
C SER A 185 4.62 6.48 20.54
N LEU A 186 3.67 5.56 20.65
CA LEU A 186 2.41 5.63 19.90
C LEU A 186 1.24 5.19 20.75
N GLU A 187 0.07 5.69 20.40
CA GLU A 187 -1.18 5.26 20.99
C GLU A 187 -1.71 4.06 20.19
N SER A 188 -2.20 3.05 20.89
CA SER A 188 -2.88 1.88 20.30
C SER A 188 -4.05 1.50 21.19
N HIS A 189 -5.05 0.82 20.65
CA HIS A 189 -6.17 0.30 21.43
C HIS A 189 -6.04 -1.21 21.67
N LEU A 190 -5.28 -1.92 20.84
CA LEU A 190 -5.24 -3.38 20.87
C LEU A 190 -3.82 -3.93 20.86
N GLU A 191 -3.51 -4.84 21.79
CA GLU A 191 -2.32 -5.67 21.69
C GLU A 191 -2.64 -6.93 20.86
N VAL A 192 -2.17 -6.96 19.61
CA VAL A 192 -2.48 -8.04 18.66
C VAL A 192 -1.97 -9.40 19.13
N SER A 193 -0.85 -9.43 19.87
CA SER A 193 -0.28 -10.63 20.49
C SER A 193 -1.20 -11.27 21.53
N GLU A 194 -2.18 -10.53 22.06
CA GLU A 194 -3.17 -11.04 23.02
C GLU A 194 -4.41 -11.62 22.33
N VAL A 195 -4.64 -11.32 21.05
CA VAL A 195 -5.77 -11.88 20.28
C VAL A 195 -5.35 -13.20 19.64
N PRO A 196 -5.84 -14.37 20.10
CA PRO A 196 -5.29 -15.67 19.68
C PRO A 196 -5.38 -15.90 18.17
N LYS A 197 -6.48 -15.50 17.54
CA LYS A 197 -6.66 -15.64 16.08
C LYS A 197 -5.66 -14.79 15.30
N LEU A 198 -5.48 -13.53 15.67
CA LEU A 198 -4.56 -12.63 14.97
C LEU A 198 -3.12 -13.03 15.24
N LYS A 199 -2.76 -13.39 16.47
CA LYS A 199 -1.43 -13.89 16.83
C LYS A 199 -0.96 -15.03 15.92
N ILE A 200 -1.86 -15.95 15.56
CA ILE A 200 -1.54 -17.12 14.74
C ILE A 200 -1.48 -16.78 13.25
N LEU A 201 -2.40 -15.94 12.76
CA LEU A 201 -2.59 -15.69 11.33
C LEU A 201 -1.73 -14.54 10.80
N LEU A 202 -1.36 -13.60 11.67
CA LEU A 202 -0.71 -12.37 11.29
C LEU A 202 0.79 -12.57 11.17
N LYS A 203 1.34 -12.22 10.01
CA LYS A 203 2.77 -12.03 9.81
C LYS A 203 3.12 -10.60 10.22
N PRO A 204 3.86 -10.39 11.33
CA PRO A 204 4.24 -9.05 11.76
C PRO A 204 5.25 -8.46 10.76
N LEU A 205 4.99 -7.23 10.30
CA LEU A 205 5.86 -6.49 9.40
C LEU A 205 6.65 -5.41 10.15
N LEU A 206 5.96 -4.63 10.98
CA LEU A 206 6.52 -3.53 11.76
C LEU A 206 6.04 -3.66 13.22
N SER A 207 6.95 -3.52 14.20
CA SER A 207 6.59 -3.54 15.62
C SER A 207 7.34 -2.49 16.43
N ILE A 208 6.80 -2.12 17.59
CA ILE A 208 7.55 -1.50 18.68
C ILE A 208 7.67 -2.54 19.78
N ASN A 209 8.89 -3.01 20.06
CA ASN A 209 9.11 -4.19 20.88
C ASN A 209 8.27 -5.38 20.36
N GLU A 210 7.43 -5.98 21.21
CA GLU A 210 6.51 -7.07 20.85
C GLU A 210 5.17 -6.56 20.28
N HIS A 211 4.90 -5.26 20.33
CA HIS A 211 3.64 -4.69 19.90
C HIS A 211 3.61 -4.48 18.39
N VAL A 212 2.80 -5.27 17.68
CA VAL A 212 2.68 -5.22 16.22
C VAL A 212 1.95 -3.95 15.79
N ILE A 213 2.60 -3.15 14.94
CA ILE A 213 2.08 -1.91 14.34
C ILE A 213 1.56 -2.15 12.94
N LEU A 214 2.25 -2.96 12.16
CA LEU A 214 1.78 -3.38 10.84
C LEU A 214 1.89 -4.88 10.77
N GLY A 215 0.80 -5.54 10.39
CA GLY A 215 0.80 -6.96 10.11
C GLY A 215 0.06 -7.30 8.82
N GLU A 216 0.52 -8.37 8.19
CA GLU A 216 -0.04 -8.95 6.97
C GLU A 216 -0.79 -10.24 7.31
N LEU A 217 -1.98 -10.40 6.76
CA LEU A 217 -2.69 -11.68 6.67
C LEU A 217 -2.37 -12.29 5.30
N PRO A 218 -1.42 -13.24 5.21
CA PRO A 218 -0.86 -13.63 3.91
C PRO A 218 -1.86 -14.37 3.02
N LEU A 219 -2.83 -15.07 3.62
CA LEU A 219 -3.80 -15.91 2.91
C LEU A 219 -4.76 -15.10 2.02
N ASN A 220 -5.04 -13.86 2.40
CA ASN A 220 -6.01 -12.99 1.73
C ASN A 220 -5.44 -11.62 1.36
N ARG A 221 -4.12 -11.43 1.52
CA ARG A 221 -3.40 -10.18 1.21
C ARG A 221 -4.00 -8.96 1.90
N SER A 222 -4.51 -9.17 3.10
CA SER A 222 -5.10 -8.11 3.91
C SER A 222 -4.06 -7.56 4.89
N LEU A 223 -4.16 -6.28 5.22
CA LEU A 223 -3.24 -5.60 6.12
C LEU A 223 -3.98 -5.01 7.31
N ILE A 224 -3.30 -5.04 8.45
CA ILE A 224 -3.74 -4.41 9.70
C ILE A 224 -2.68 -3.40 10.10
N ILE A 225 -3.04 -2.13 10.09
CA ILE A 225 -2.28 -1.05 10.72
C ILE A 225 -2.88 -0.82 12.12
N ASN A 226 -2.09 -1.05 13.15
CA ASN A 226 -2.53 -1.14 14.54
C ASN A 226 -1.94 -0.01 15.41
N TYR A 227 -2.23 1.23 15.04
CA TYR A 227 -2.00 2.40 15.90
C TYR A 227 -3.19 3.36 15.78
N SER A 228 -3.40 4.18 16.79
CA SER A 228 -4.41 5.26 16.78
C SER A 228 -3.78 6.62 16.48
N ARG A 229 -2.60 6.89 17.06
CA ARG A 229 -1.91 8.17 16.89
C ARG A 229 -0.40 8.04 17.03
N ALA A 230 0.34 8.75 16.18
CA ALA A 230 1.77 8.96 16.37
C ALA A 230 2.02 10.18 17.28
N THR A 231 2.99 10.08 18.18
CA THR A 231 3.29 11.17 19.15
C THR A 231 4.31 12.19 18.62
N ASN A 232 4.89 11.96 17.45
CA ASN A 232 5.97 12.75 16.84
C ASN A 232 5.78 12.83 15.30
N GLU A 233 6.23 13.95 14.71
CA GLU A 233 6.09 14.24 13.26
C GLU A 233 6.91 13.31 12.33
N SER A 234 8.13 12.94 12.72
CA SER A 234 8.96 11.97 11.97
C SER A 234 8.28 10.61 11.87
N LEU A 235 7.68 10.13 12.96
CA LEU A 235 6.92 8.88 12.96
C LEU A 235 5.62 9.01 12.15
N GLU A 236 4.93 10.14 12.23
CA GLU A 236 3.73 10.44 11.43
C GLU A 236 4.05 10.39 9.92
N PHE A 237 5.20 10.91 9.50
CA PHE A 237 5.67 10.87 8.11
C PHE A 237 5.97 9.45 7.65
N LEU A 238 6.71 8.68 8.46
CA LEU A 238 7.00 7.27 8.19
C LEU A 238 5.72 6.43 8.08
N LEU A 239 4.77 6.62 9.00
CA LEU A 239 3.51 5.87 8.98
C LEU A 239 2.61 6.30 7.81
N SER A 240 2.72 7.56 7.35
CA SER A 240 2.07 8.01 6.11
C SER A 240 2.61 7.30 4.87
N GLU A 241 3.92 7.06 4.82
CA GLU A 241 4.55 6.26 3.76
C GLU A 241 4.05 4.82 3.78
N VAL A 242 4.10 4.20 4.95
CA VAL A 242 3.59 2.84 5.18
C VAL A 242 2.15 2.73 4.72
N LEU A 243 1.31 3.73 5.01
CA LEU A 243 -0.09 3.73 4.65
C LEU A 243 -0.33 3.77 3.13
N ILE A 244 0.40 4.61 2.41
CA ILE A 244 0.32 4.67 0.94
C ILE A 244 0.82 3.36 0.32
N LYS A 245 1.98 2.86 0.77
CA LYS A 245 2.50 1.57 0.30
C LYS A 245 1.56 0.41 0.64
N SER A 246 0.87 0.46 1.78
CA SER A 246 -0.13 -0.53 2.18
C SER A 246 -1.37 -0.50 1.28
N LEU A 247 -1.84 0.70 0.90
CA LEU A 247 -2.92 0.85 -0.07
C LEU A 247 -2.55 0.22 -1.41
N ILE A 248 -1.36 0.56 -1.93
CA ILE A 248 -0.85 0.01 -3.19
C ILE A 248 -0.61 -1.49 -3.09
N TYR A 249 -0.19 -2.02 -1.93
CA TYR A 249 0.00 -3.46 -1.76
C TYR A 249 -1.33 -4.22 -1.76
N THR A 250 -2.37 -3.61 -1.19
CA THR A 250 -3.64 -4.28 -0.90
C THR A 250 -4.62 -4.21 -2.07
N CYS A 251 -4.69 -3.08 -2.80
CA CYS A 251 -5.82 -2.75 -3.70
C CYS A 251 -5.58 -2.93 -5.21
#